data_AF-A0A6P8VS88-F1
#
_entry.id   AF-A0A6P8VS88-F1
#
_cell.length_a   1.000
_cell.length_b   1.000
_cell.length_c   1.000
_cell.angle_alpha   90.00
_cell.angle_beta   90.00
_cell.angle_gamma   90.00
#
_symmetry.space_group_name_H-M   'P 1'
#
loop_
_entity.id
_entity.type
_entity.pdbx_description
1 polymer ?
#
loop_
_entity_poly.entity_id
_entity_poly.type
_entity_poly.pdbx_seq_one_letter_code
_entity_poly.pdbx_strand_id
1 'polypeptide(L)'
;MAANTQKNNKRRKPGGKESSQPLIIAKTQAEEQRLELEKLMRNPDRPDPIPDRPKEWNPRATPEFVRDVMGAGAGAGSGEFYVCRRLRRREYQGREFLDRMSGKVNEDIECLDEVELSKRAAGDGAAGRGRKRKRLRRKMRIAKIEKKEMRKKAKDARNTSSEKMEEASGDSAPAGQQ
;
A
#
# COMPACT_ATOMS: atom_id res chain seq x y z
N MET A 1 27.08 41.85 47.67
CA MET A 1 26.54 41.52 46.33
C MET A 1 25.32 40.64 46.54
N ALA A 2 24.14 41.09 46.09
CA ALA A 2 22.84 40.55 46.46
C ALA A 2 22.57 39.17 45.82
N ALA A 3 22.11 38.21 46.62
CA ALA A 3 21.71 36.88 46.19
C ALA A 3 20.30 36.90 45.58
N ASN A 4 20.19 36.59 44.29
CA ASN A 4 18.93 36.60 43.56
C ASN A 4 18.24 35.24 43.72
N THR A 5 17.16 35.19 44.51
CA THR A 5 16.37 33.96 44.73
C THR A 5 15.27 33.87 43.67
N GLN A 6 15.42 32.94 42.72
CA GLN A 6 14.38 32.65 41.73
C GLN A 6 13.23 31.88 42.41
N LYS A 7 12.09 32.56 42.60
CA LYS A 7 10.84 31.96 43.08
C LYS A 7 10.26 31.02 42.01
N ASN A 8 10.23 29.73 42.30
CA ASN A 8 9.57 28.71 41.50
C ASN A 8 8.05 28.94 41.45
N ASN A 9 7.55 29.51 40.36
CA ASN A 9 6.12 29.62 40.06
C ASN A 9 5.56 28.28 39.57
N LYS A 10 5.36 27.34 40.50
CA LYS A 10 4.57 26.13 40.23
C LYS A 10 3.10 26.51 40.27
N ARG A 11 2.51 26.77 39.09
CA ARG A 11 1.06 26.99 38.95
C ARG A 11 0.33 25.79 39.58
N ARG A 12 -0.34 26.01 40.71
CA ARG A 12 -1.20 25.01 41.35
C ARG A 12 -2.36 24.74 40.39
N LYS A 13 -2.45 23.52 39.85
CA LYS A 13 -3.62 23.09 39.10
C LYS A 13 -4.85 23.23 40.01
N PRO A 14 -5.98 23.80 39.55
CA PRO A 14 -7.21 23.75 40.33
C PRO A 14 -7.64 22.29 40.39
N GLY A 15 -7.40 21.65 41.53
CA GLY A 15 -7.85 20.29 41.82
C GLY A 15 -9.35 20.32 42.06
N GLY A 16 -10.14 20.29 40.98
CA GLY A 16 -11.52 19.84 41.04
C GLY A 16 -11.50 18.37 41.47
N LYS A 17 -12.17 18.06 42.59
CA LYS A 17 -12.38 16.70 43.07
C LYS A 17 -13.33 15.99 42.10
N GLU A 18 -12.83 15.52 40.97
CA GLU A 18 -13.61 14.65 40.12
C GLU A 18 -13.47 13.22 40.66
N SER A 19 -14.59 12.74 41.20
CA SER A 19 -14.88 11.36 41.59
C SER A 19 -13.79 10.36 41.22
N SER A 20 -13.15 9.79 42.25
CA SER A 20 -12.41 8.55 42.13
C SER A 20 -13.38 7.49 41.62
N GLN A 21 -13.49 7.37 40.30
CA GLN A 21 -14.29 6.35 39.66
C GLN A 21 -13.81 5.01 40.23
N PRO A 22 -14.74 4.10 40.60
CA PRO A 22 -14.35 2.79 41.08
C PRO A 22 -13.43 2.16 40.03
N LEU A 23 -12.36 1.49 40.46
CA LEU A 23 -11.47 0.74 39.57
C LEU A 23 -12.29 -0.41 38.95
N ILE A 24 -12.91 -0.15 37.80
CA ILE A 24 -13.61 -1.15 37.00
C ILE A 24 -12.54 -1.89 36.22
N ILE A 25 -12.26 -3.13 36.65
CA ILE A 25 -11.44 -4.05 35.86
C ILE A 25 -12.33 -4.49 34.69
N ALA A 26 -11.95 -4.10 33.48
CA ALA A 26 -12.64 -4.54 32.27
C ALA A 26 -12.54 -6.05 32.13
N LYS A 27 -13.67 -6.70 31.84
CA LYS A 27 -13.75 -8.15 31.58
C LYS A 27 -13.76 -8.46 30.09
N THR A 28 -14.08 -7.47 29.26
CA THR A 28 -14.20 -7.59 27.80
C THR A 28 -13.49 -6.44 27.09
N GLN A 29 -13.03 -6.65 25.85
CA GLN A 29 -12.40 -5.61 25.03
C GLN A 29 -13.32 -4.38 24.82
N ALA A 30 -14.63 -4.62 24.74
CA ALA A 30 -15.62 -3.55 24.62
C ALA A 30 -15.65 -2.65 25.87
N GLU A 31 -15.46 -3.22 27.06
CA GLU A 31 -15.37 -2.47 28.31
C GLU A 31 -14.06 -1.66 28.40
N GLU A 32 -12.93 -2.19 27.93
CA GLU A 32 -11.66 -1.46 27.87
C GLU A 32 -11.78 -0.23 26.95
N GLN A 33 -12.33 -0.42 25.75
CA GLN A 33 -12.58 0.68 24.81
C GLN A 33 -13.56 1.70 25.38
N ARG A 34 -14.61 1.26 26.08
CA ARG A 34 -15.57 2.16 26.74
C ARG A 34 -14.89 3.02 27.82
N LEU A 35 -14.02 2.43 28.63
CA LEU A 35 -13.28 3.15 29.68
C LEU A 35 -12.28 4.15 29.07
N GLU A 36 -11.59 3.77 28.01
CA GLU A 36 -10.67 4.68 27.29
C GLU A 36 -11.42 5.82 26.61
N LEU A 37 -12.58 5.53 26.01
CA LEU A 37 -13.47 6.54 25.43
C LEU A 37 -14.01 7.50 26.48
N GLU A 38 -14.46 7.00 27.64
CA GLU A 38 -14.94 7.86 28.75
C GLU A 38 -13.81 8.78 29.26
N LYS A 39 -12.57 8.27 29.33
CA LYS A 39 -11.39 9.05 29.68
C LYS A 39 -11.08 10.15 28.65
N LEU A 40 -11.28 9.87 27.37
CA LEU A 40 -11.13 10.83 26.27
C LEU A 40 -12.18 11.94 26.34
N MET A 41 -13.45 11.55 26.46
CA MET A 41 -14.60 12.45 26.49
C MET A 41 -14.64 13.35 27.74
N ARG A 42 -13.89 13.00 28.78
CA ARG A 42 -13.75 13.83 29.99
C ARG A 42 -13.15 15.21 29.70
N ASN A 43 -12.32 15.34 28.67
CA ASN A 43 -11.70 16.61 28.27
C ASN A 43 -11.64 16.74 26.74
N PRO A 44 -12.74 17.12 26.07
CA PRO A 44 -12.80 17.18 24.62
C PRO A 44 -11.92 18.30 24.01
N ASP A 45 -11.59 19.33 24.78
CA ASP A 45 -10.76 20.45 24.30
C ASP A 45 -9.26 20.11 24.27
N ARG A 46 -8.83 19.00 24.88
CA ARG A 46 -7.43 18.59 24.91
C ARG A 46 -7.15 17.72 23.68
N PRO A 47 -6.22 18.10 22.79
CA PRO A 47 -5.82 17.23 21.69
C PRO A 47 -5.15 15.96 22.23
N ASP A 48 -5.52 14.83 21.65
CA ASP A 48 -4.99 13.54 22.06
C ASP A 48 -3.54 13.38 21.62
N PRO A 49 -2.65 12.90 22.51
CA PRO A 49 -1.27 12.62 22.15
C PRO A 49 -1.21 11.33 21.32
N ILE A 50 -1.36 11.46 20.00
CA ILE A 50 -1.08 10.37 19.06
C ILE A 50 0.42 10.10 19.12
N PRO A 51 0.86 8.88 19.47
CA PRO A 51 2.27 8.56 19.51
C PRO A 51 2.85 8.60 18.09
N ASP A 52 3.94 9.35 17.93
CA ASP A 52 4.75 9.30 16.72
C ASP A 52 5.39 7.92 16.55
N ARG A 53 5.81 7.61 15.31
CA ARG A 53 6.51 6.35 15.00
C ARG A 53 7.70 6.17 15.96
N PRO A 54 7.90 4.96 16.51
CA PRO A 54 8.99 4.71 17.42
C PRO A 54 10.32 5.01 16.72
N LYS A 55 11.12 5.89 17.32
CA LYS A 55 12.42 6.26 16.76
C LYS A 55 13.35 5.05 16.82
N GLU A 56 13.87 4.66 15.67
CA GLU A 56 14.89 3.63 15.60
C GLU A 56 16.16 4.07 16.33
N TRP A 57 16.77 3.14 17.06
CA TRP A 57 18.03 3.42 17.73
C TRP A 57 19.13 3.62 16.69
N ASN A 58 19.79 4.78 16.73
CA ASN A 58 20.90 5.13 15.84
C ASN A 58 22.18 5.28 16.67
N PRO A 59 23.32 4.67 16.28
CA PRO A 59 24.60 4.92 16.92
C PRO A 59 24.91 6.42 16.98
N ARG A 60 25.51 6.87 18.09
CA ARG A 60 25.94 8.27 18.23
C ARG A 60 27.10 8.53 17.27
N ALA A 61 27.01 9.66 16.55
CA ALA A 61 28.11 10.14 15.73
C ALA A 61 29.41 10.27 16.56
N THR A 62 30.53 9.95 15.94
CA THR A 62 31.85 10.14 16.53
C THR A 62 32.11 11.64 16.73
N PRO A 63 32.66 12.06 17.88
CA PRO A 63 33.07 13.45 18.05
C PRO A 63 34.12 13.87 17.01
N GLU A 64 33.99 15.08 16.47
CA GLU A 64 34.91 15.64 15.47
C GLU A 64 36.34 15.78 16.01
N PHE A 65 36.49 16.24 17.25
CA PHE A 65 37.79 16.47 17.87
C PHE A 65 37.84 15.82 19.25
N VAL A 66 38.86 15.00 19.47
CA VAL A 66 39.23 14.51 20.80
C VAL A 66 40.30 15.46 21.34
N ARG A 67 40.01 16.10 22.48
CA ARG A 67 40.92 17.08 23.11
C ARG A 67 42.04 16.40 23.90
N ASP A 68 41.76 15.23 24.45
CA ASP A 68 42.62 14.54 25.42
C ASP A 68 43.51 13.47 24.77
N VAL A 69 44.09 13.78 23.60
CA VAL A 69 44.96 12.84 22.89
C VAL A 69 46.36 12.91 23.48
N MET A 70 46.80 11.83 24.12
CA MET A 70 48.17 11.68 24.59
C MET A 70 49.11 11.37 23.40
N GLY A 71 50.35 11.85 23.45
CA GLY A 71 51.31 11.71 22.34
C GLY A 71 51.59 10.25 21.94
N ALA A 72 51.93 10.01 20.67
CA ALA A 72 52.07 8.67 20.09
C ALA A 72 53.15 7.77 20.74
N GLY A 73 54.13 8.35 21.43
CA GLY A 73 55.17 7.62 22.18
C GLY A 73 54.93 7.54 23.68
N ALA A 74 53.82 8.07 24.19
CA ALA A 74 53.51 8.01 25.61
C ALA A 74 53.09 6.59 26.03
N GLY A 75 53.51 6.16 27.22
CA GLY A 75 53.17 4.84 27.76
C GLY A 75 51.68 4.69 28.09
N ALA A 76 51.20 3.45 28.21
CA ALA A 76 49.81 3.17 28.53
C ALA A 76 49.43 3.73 29.92
N GLY A 77 48.51 4.69 29.95
CA GLY A 77 47.94 5.23 31.18
C GLY A 77 46.93 4.29 31.83
N SER A 78 46.65 4.49 33.12
CA SER A 78 45.66 3.70 33.87
C SER A 78 44.22 3.81 33.32
N GLY A 79 43.91 4.91 32.61
CA GLY A 79 42.61 5.15 31.98
C GLY A 79 42.42 4.51 30.61
N GLU A 80 43.50 4.15 29.92
CA GLU A 80 43.47 3.67 28.53
C GLU A 80 42.64 2.39 28.37
N PHE A 81 42.67 1.52 29.38
CA PHE A 81 41.83 0.32 29.41
C PHE A 81 40.33 0.65 29.29
N TYR A 82 39.86 1.66 30.02
CA TYR A 82 38.45 2.05 30.00
C TYR A 82 38.06 2.76 28.71
N VAL A 83 39.00 3.52 28.11
CA VAL A 83 38.82 4.15 26.79
C VAL A 83 38.64 3.08 25.73
N CYS A 84 39.58 2.13 25.61
CA CYS A 84 39.50 1.00 24.69
C CYS A 84 38.23 0.16 24.87
N ARG A 85 37.82 -0.11 26.13
CA ARG A 85 36.59 -0.85 26.42
C ARG A 85 35.33 -0.13 25.92
N ARG A 86 35.25 1.19 26.14
CA ARG A 86 34.11 2.01 25.68
C ARG A 86 34.08 2.13 24.16
N LEU A 87 35.25 2.31 23.55
CA LEU A 87 35.39 2.43 22.10
C LEU A 87 34.99 1.12 21.40
N ARG A 88 35.48 -0.03 21.89
CA ARG A 88 35.12 -1.34 21.34
C ARG A 88 33.61 -1.62 21.41
N ARG A 89 32.97 -1.29 22.54
CA ARG A 89 31.50 -1.42 22.66
C ARG A 89 30.77 -0.53 21.66
N ARG A 90 31.22 0.72 21.50
CA ARG A 90 30.64 1.66 20.52
C ARG A 90 30.82 1.16 19.09
N GLU A 91 31.98 0.61 18.77
CA GLU A 91 32.30 0.07 17.46
C GLU A 91 31.46 -1.17 17.13
N TYR A 92 31.35 -2.13 18.06
CA TYR A 92 30.49 -3.30 17.87
C TYR A 92 29.03 -2.91 17.69
N GLN A 93 28.54 -1.96 18.48
CA GLN A 93 27.21 -1.39 18.34
C GLN A 93 27.00 -0.73 16.97
N GLY A 94 28.00 0.00 16.47
CA GLY A 94 27.95 0.64 15.15
C GLY A 94 27.98 -0.39 14.01
N ARG A 95 28.83 -1.42 14.12
CA ARG A 95 28.93 -2.48 13.13
C ARG A 95 27.67 -3.33 13.08
N GLU A 96 27.16 -3.77 14.23
CA GLU A 96 25.92 -4.52 14.33
C GLU A 96 24.71 -3.71 13.81
N PHE A 97 24.67 -2.40 14.05
CA PHE A 97 23.66 -1.53 13.46
C PHE A 97 23.71 -1.54 11.93
N LEU A 98 24.92 -1.38 11.37
CA LEU A 98 25.12 -1.32 9.93
C LEU A 98 24.78 -2.65 9.26
N ASP A 99 25.18 -3.77 9.85
CA ASP A 99 24.86 -5.12 9.38
C ASP A 99 23.35 -5.41 9.45
N ARG A 100 22.66 -4.96 10.50
CA ARG A 100 21.20 -5.09 10.61
C ARG A 100 20.46 -4.21 9.58
N MET A 101 20.93 -2.98 9.36
CA MET A 101 20.32 -2.08 8.39
C MET A 101 20.53 -2.57 6.96
N SER A 102 21.72 -3.07 6.62
CA SER A 102 21.99 -3.64 5.29
C SER A 102 21.12 -4.89 5.04
N GLY A 103 20.98 -5.77 6.03
CA GLY A 103 20.08 -6.92 5.94
C GLY A 103 18.64 -6.52 5.64
N LYS A 104 18.06 -5.60 6.43
CA LYS A 104 16.69 -5.09 6.21
C LYS A 104 16.50 -4.47 4.83
N VAL A 105 17.44 -3.63 4.39
CA VAL A 105 17.33 -2.97 3.08
C VAL A 105 17.38 -3.99 1.95
N ASN A 106 18.24 -5.00 2.05
CA ASN A 106 18.29 -6.08 1.06
C ASN A 106 16.98 -6.88 1.02
N GLU A 107 16.46 -7.27 2.20
CA GLU A 107 15.17 -7.97 2.32
C GLU A 107 14.01 -7.16 1.73
N ASP A 108 13.98 -5.85 1.97
CA ASP A 108 12.96 -4.95 1.42
C ASP A 108 13.05 -4.86 -0.11
N ILE A 109 14.26 -4.78 -0.67
CA ILE A 109 14.48 -4.76 -2.13
C ILE A 109 14.01 -6.08 -2.74
N GLU A 110 14.42 -7.22 -2.17
CA GLU A 110 14.02 -8.54 -2.64
C GLU A 110 12.49 -8.71 -2.60
N CYS A 111 11.84 -8.26 -1.52
CA CYS A 111 10.38 -8.30 -1.40
C CYS A 111 9.69 -7.45 -2.49
N LEU A 112 10.21 -6.25 -2.76
CA LEU A 112 9.66 -5.36 -3.80
C LEU A 112 9.81 -5.98 -5.20
N ASP A 113 10.96 -6.56 -5.50
CA ASP A 113 11.25 -7.22 -6.76
C ASP A 113 10.33 -8.43 -6.97
N GLU A 114 10.15 -9.28 -5.96
CA GLU A 114 9.24 -10.44 -6.02
C GLU A 114 7.78 -10.03 -6.23
N VAL A 115 7.34 -8.96 -5.55
CA VAL A 115 6.00 -8.41 -5.72
C VAL A 115 5.82 -7.85 -7.13
N GLU A 116 6.84 -7.20 -7.68
CA GLU A 116 6.79 -6.68 -9.06
C GLU A 116 6.71 -7.81 -10.09
N LEU A 117 7.54 -8.85 -9.95
CA LEU A 117 7.52 -10.02 -10.82
C LEU A 117 6.16 -10.73 -10.77
N SER A 118 5.60 -10.89 -9.57
CA SER A 118 4.27 -11.48 -9.37
C SER A 118 3.17 -10.65 -10.03
N LYS A 119 3.24 -9.32 -9.92
CA LYS A 119 2.30 -8.40 -10.59
C LYS A 119 2.40 -8.50 -12.12
N ARG A 120 3.62 -8.56 -12.67
CA ARG A 120 3.86 -8.71 -14.11
C ARG A 120 3.32 -10.06 -14.61
N ALA A 121 3.63 -11.16 -13.94
CA ALA A 121 3.14 -12.50 -14.29
C ALA A 121 1.60 -12.59 -14.24
N ALA A 122 0.97 -12.00 -13.22
CA ALA A 122 -0.49 -11.92 -13.12
C ALA A 122 -1.09 -11.05 -14.25
N GLY A 123 -0.44 -9.94 -14.59
CA GLY A 123 -0.80 -9.05 -15.68
C GLY A 123 -0.75 -9.75 -17.04
N ASP A 124 0.33 -10.48 -17.34
CA ASP A 124 0.50 -11.22 -18.59
C ASP A 124 -0.51 -12.37 -18.72
N GLY A 125 -0.76 -13.09 -17.62
CA GLY A 125 -1.82 -14.10 -17.56
C GLY A 125 -3.20 -13.51 -17.84
N ALA A 126 -3.53 -12.38 -17.22
CA ALA A 126 -4.80 -11.67 -17.44
C ALA A 126 -4.92 -11.11 -18.86
N ALA A 127 -3.85 -10.52 -19.40
CA ALA A 127 -3.79 -9.99 -20.75
C ALA A 127 -3.93 -11.11 -21.80
N GLY A 128 -3.27 -12.25 -21.60
CA GLY A 128 -3.41 -13.44 -22.44
C GLY A 128 -4.84 -13.97 -22.47
N ARG A 129 -5.50 -14.09 -21.30
CA ARG A 129 -6.93 -14.46 -21.21
C ARG A 129 -7.82 -13.42 -21.91
N GLY A 130 -7.56 -12.13 -21.72
CA GLY A 130 -8.27 -11.04 -22.37
C GLY A 130 -8.16 -11.07 -23.90
N ARG A 131 -6.94 -11.29 -24.44
CA ARG A 131 -6.68 -11.44 -25.88
C ARG A 131 -7.44 -12.63 -26.47
N LYS A 132 -7.43 -13.79 -25.78
CA LYS A 132 -8.21 -14.98 -26.19
C LYS A 132 -9.71 -14.67 -26.24
N ARG A 133 -10.27 -14.03 -25.21
CA ARG A 133 -11.69 -13.62 -25.16
C ARG A 133 -12.05 -12.64 -26.28
N LYS A 134 -11.19 -11.66 -26.56
CA LYS A 134 -11.38 -10.68 -27.66
C LYS A 134 -11.36 -11.36 -29.03
N ARG A 135 -10.44 -12.31 -29.27
CA ARG A 135 -10.37 -13.09 -30.51
C ARG A 135 -11.65 -13.93 -30.70
N LEU A 136 -12.13 -14.59 -29.65
CA LEU A 136 -13.37 -15.37 -29.69
C LEU A 136 -14.60 -14.48 -30.00
N ARG A 137 -14.71 -13.32 -29.33
CA ARG A 137 -15.77 -12.32 -29.58
C ARG A 137 -15.75 -11.80 -31.02
N ARG A 138 -14.56 -11.56 -31.59
CA ARG A 138 -14.42 -11.12 -32.99
C ARG A 138 -14.90 -12.20 -33.97
N LYS A 139 -14.50 -13.47 -33.77
CA LYS A 139 -14.97 -14.61 -34.58
C LYS A 139 -16.50 -14.76 -34.52
N MET A 140 -17.08 -14.70 -33.33
CA MET A 140 -18.54 -14.76 -33.14
C MET A 140 -19.29 -13.61 -33.83
N ARG A 141 -18.72 -12.40 -33.86
CA ARG A 141 -19.32 -11.25 -34.59
C ARG A 141 -19.28 -11.46 -36.10
N ILE A 142 -18.17 -11.93 -36.64
CA ILE A 142 -18.02 -12.20 -38.09
C ILE A 142 -19.01 -13.29 -38.53
N ALA A 143 -19.07 -14.42 -37.83
CA ALA A 143 -20.01 -15.50 -38.14
C ALA A 143 -21.49 -15.04 -38.07
N LYS A 144 -21.83 -14.12 -37.16
CA LYS A 144 -23.18 -13.52 -37.10
C LYS A 144 -23.49 -12.61 -38.29
N ILE A 145 -22.50 -11.87 -38.78
CA ILE A 145 -22.64 -11.01 -39.97
C ILE A 145 -22.82 -11.89 -41.21
N GLU A 146 -21.95 -12.89 -41.40
CA GLU A 146 -22.04 -13.85 -42.51
C GLU A 146 -23.38 -14.58 -42.53
N LYS A 147 -23.86 -15.06 -41.36
CA LYS A 147 -25.19 -15.71 -41.27
C LYS A 147 -26.35 -14.75 -41.60
N LYS A 148 -26.22 -13.47 -41.25
CA LYS A 148 -27.21 -12.44 -41.63
C LYS A 148 -27.17 -12.14 -43.13
N GLU A 149 -25.98 -12.08 -43.73
CA GLU A 149 -25.81 -11.90 -45.18
C GLU A 149 -26.36 -13.09 -45.96
N MET A 150 -26.07 -14.33 -45.54
CA MET A 150 -26.65 -15.53 -46.15
C MET A 150 -28.18 -15.54 -46.03
N ARG A 151 -28.73 -15.13 -44.88
CA ARG A 151 -30.19 -14.98 -44.71
C ARG A 151 -30.79 -13.87 -45.57
N LYS A 152 -30.07 -12.75 -45.80
CA LYS A 152 -30.49 -11.70 -46.73
C LYS A 152 -30.48 -12.21 -48.17
N LYS A 153 -29.37 -12.81 -48.63
CA LYS A 153 -29.28 -13.41 -49.97
C LYS A 153 -30.36 -14.48 -50.21
N ALA A 154 -30.66 -15.31 -49.21
CA ALA A 154 -31.75 -16.29 -49.29
C ALA A 154 -33.15 -15.66 -49.34
N LYS A 155 -33.36 -14.50 -48.69
CA LYS A 155 -34.61 -13.73 -48.81
C LYS A 155 -34.72 -13.02 -50.15
N ASP A 156 -33.64 -12.43 -50.64
CA ASP A 156 -33.60 -11.73 -51.93
C ASP A 156 -33.79 -12.72 -53.10
N ALA A 157 -33.20 -13.93 -53.01
CA ALA A 157 -33.46 -15.04 -53.95
C ALA A 157 -34.91 -15.54 -53.90
N ARG A 158 -35.57 -15.47 -52.73
CA ARG A 158 -36.99 -15.87 -52.58
C ARG A 158 -37.94 -14.81 -53.12
N ASN A 159 -37.62 -13.52 -52.97
CA ASN A 159 -38.39 -12.42 -53.55
C ASN A 159 -38.25 -12.38 -55.09
N THR A 160 -37.04 -12.57 -55.63
CA THR A 160 -36.83 -12.64 -57.09
C THR A 160 -37.47 -13.87 -57.75
N SER A 161 -37.65 -14.96 -57.01
CA SER A 161 -38.43 -16.13 -57.48
C SER A 161 -39.95 -15.91 -57.39
N SER A 162 -40.41 -14.96 -56.56
CA SER A 162 -41.84 -14.59 -56.44
C SER A 162 -42.25 -13.59 -57.52
N GLU A 163 -41.36 -12.67 -57.91
CA GLU A 163 -41.60 -11.74 -59.02
C GLU A 163 -41.57 -12.43 -60.40
N LYS A 164 -40.90 -13.59 -60.52
CA LYS A 164 -40.85 -14.37 -61.77
C LYS A 164 -42.06 -15.29 -62.02
N MET A 165 -42.99 -15.42 -61.07
CA MET A 165 -44.22 -16.19 -61.25
C MET A 165 -45.48 -15.35 -61.51
N GLU A 166 -45.40 -14.02 -61.40
CA GLU A 166 -46.53 -13.10 -61.70
C GLU A 166 -46.53 -12.60 -63.17
N GLU A 167 -45.53 -12.99 -63.99
CA GLU A 167 -45.49 -12.66 -65.44
C GLU A 167 -45.65 -13.89 -66.37
N ALA A 168 -46.15 -15.03 -65.88
CA ALA A 168 -46.32 -16.24 -66.68
C ALA A 168 -47.75 -16.84 -66.63
N SER A 169 -48.75 -16.02 -66.33
CA SER A 169 -50.17 -16.41 -66.42
C SER A 169 -51.01 -15.33 -67.09
N GLY A 170 -50.87 -15.19 -68.40
CA GLY A 170 -51.74 -14.34 -69.20
C GLY A 170 -51.32 -14.30 -70.65
N ASP A 171 -51.64 -15.35 -71.40
CA ASP A 171 -52.42 -15.22 -72.64
C ASP A 171 -52.59 -16.60 -73.30
N SER A 172 -53.85 -17.01 -73.49
CA SER A 172 -54.22 -18.21 -74.24
C SER A 172 -55.51 -17.95 -75.00
N ALA A 173 -55.42 -17.66 -76.31
CA ALA A 173 -56.44 -17.98 -77.29
C ALA A 173 -55.90 -17.85 -78.74
N PRO A 174 -56.45 -18.60 -79.72
CA PRO A 174 -55.70 -19.05 -80.90
C PRO A 174 -55.99 -18.29 -82.21
N ALA A 175 -55.11 -18.60 -83.17
CA ALA A 175 -55.07 -18.28 -84.59
C ALA A 175 -56.41 -18.02 -85.33
N GLY A 176 -56.41 -16.93 -86.12
CA GLY A 176 -57.33 -16.66 -87.21
C GLY A 176 -56.55 -16.24 -88.47
N GLN A 177 -56.88 -16.88 -89.59
CA GLN A 177 -56.30 -16.76 -90.93
C GLN A 177 -56.52 -15.37 -91.56
N GLN A 178 -55.55 -14.88 -92.33
CA GLN A 178 -55.63 -14.62 -93.79
C GLN A 178 -54.27 -14.14 -94.32
#